data_AF-W9W0C9-F1
#
_entry.id   AF-W9W0C9-F1
#
_cell.length_a   1.000
_cell.length_b   1.000
_cell.length_c   1.000
_cell.angle_alpha   90.00
_cell.angle_beta   90.00
_cell.angle_gamma   90.00
#
_symmetry.space_group_name_H-M   'P 1'
#
loop_
_entity.id
_entity.type
_entity.pdbx_description
1 polymer ?
#
loop_
_entity_poly.entity_id
_entity_poly.type
_entity_poly.pdbx_seq_one_letter_code
_entity_poly.pdbx_strand_id
1 'polypeptide(L)'
;MFHENFGLERGKLQPPSIDGPGVTRGPKGEYIFSHIRRWVVVRQRKGYSMCVPINSYRQQGVSGRRVGNDGAQAHAIVYSSRWKDPPAALPGEPRFKKKPIAVDLMNNQELSNTSRIHFGKIHSIEHNIKVMNIGYVAQRSMADFQTYWKEEFAR
;
A
#
# COMPACT_ATOMS: atom_id res chain seq x y z
N MET A 1 -7.83 19.19 5.64
CA MET A 1 -7.38 18.28 4.58
C MET A 1 -8.39 17.14 4.51
N PHE A 2 -9.35 17.23 3.59
CA PHE A 2 -10.40 16.22 3.43
C PHE A 2 -9.78 14.98 2.80
N HIS A 3 -9.83 13.85 3.52
CA HIS A 3 -9.55 12.55 2.92
C HIS A 3 -10.82 12.14 2.17
N GLU A 4 -10.86 12.35 0.86
CA GLU A 4 -11.89 11.72 0.03
C GLU A 4 -11.69 10.20 0.14
N ASN A 5 -12.64 9.55 0.80
CA ASN A 5 -12.75 8.10 0.76
C ASN A 5 -13.08 7.73 -0.69
N PHE A 6 -12.07 7.27 -1.42
CA PHE A 6 -12.18 6.77 -2.78
C PHE A 6 -13.43 5.89 -2.94
N GLY A 7 -14.45 6.39 -3.65
CA GLY A 7 -15.47 5.57 -4.30
C GLY A 7 -16.94 5.78 -3.93
N LEU A 8 -17.34 6.80 -3.17
CA LEU A 8 -18.76 7.15 -3.05
C LEU A 8 -19.08 8.38 -3.90
N GLU A 9 -19.62 8.16 -5.11
CA GLU A 9 -20.29 9.22 -5.83
C GLU A 9 -21.49 9.72 -5.01
N ARG A 10 -21.69 11.04 -4.97
CA ARG A 10 -22.89 11.66 -4.38
C ARG A 10 -24.13 10.97 -4.96
N GLY A 11 -24.89 10.27 -4.12
CA GLY A 11 -26.16 9.64 -4.50
C GLY A 11 -26.15 8.12 -4.64
N LYS A 12 -25.00 7.43 -4.55
CA LYS A 12 -24.97 5.95 -4.50
C LYS A 12 -24.75 5.46 -3.07
N LEU A 13 -25.83 5.44 -2.27
CA LEU A 13 -25.86 4.86 -0.93
C LEU A 13 -26.11 3.34 -1.00
N GLN A 14 -25.13 2.57 -1.45
CA GLN A 14 -25.03 1.19 -0.97
C GLN A 14 -23.57 0.90 -0.63
N PRO A 15 -23.17 1.12 0.64
CA PRO A 15 -21.88 0.65 1.10
C PRO A 15 -21.85 -0.90 1.08
N PRO A 16 -20.67 -1.51 0.86
CA PRO A 16 -20.50 -2.93 1.18
C PRO A 16 -20.88 -3.12 2.65
N SER A 17 -21.78 -4.07 2.93
CA SER A 17 -22.53 -4.31 4.18
C SER A 17 -22.26 -3.32 5.32
N ILE A 18 -23.28 -2.56 5.72
CA ILE A 18 -23.26 -1.63 6.86
C ILE A 18 -22.74 -2.31 8.16
N ASP A 19 -22.88 -3.63 8.25
CA ASP A 19 -22.44 -4.48 9.37
C ASP A 19 -21.06 -5.14 9.16
N GLY A 20 -20.28 -4.67 8.20
CA GLY A 20 -18.95 -5.21 7.91
C GLY A 20 -17.92 -4.82 8.99
N PRO A 21 -16.96 -5.71 9.33
CA PRO A 21 -15.88 -5.34 10.25
C PRO A 21 -15.12 -4.13 9.72
N GLY A 22 -15.03 -3.08 10.55
CA GLY A 22 -14.31 -1.84 10.23
C GLY A 22 -15.17 -0.67 9.77
N VAL A 23 -16.51 -0.77 9.77
CA VAL A 23 -17.39 0.39 9.54
C VAL A 23 -17.90 0.91 10.88
N THR A 24 -17.71 2.20 11.18
CA THR A 24 -18.27 2.84 12.38
C THR A 24 -19.01 4.12 12.00
N ARG A 25 -20.03 4.51 12.77
CA ARG A 25 -20.72 5.78 12.55
C ARG A 25 -20.01 6.89 13.32
N GLY A 26 -19.60 7.92 12.60
CA GLY A 26 -18.93 9.08 13.16
C GLY A 26 -19.90 10.05 13.85
N PRO A 27 -19.39 11.02 14.63
CA PRO A 27 -20.21 11.98 15.39
C PRO A 27 -21.16 12.83 14.53
N LYS A 28 -20.85 13.01 13.24
CA LYS A 28 -21.68 13.76 12.28
C LYS A 28 -22.65 12.88 11.49
N GLY A 29 -22.83 11.62 11.88
CA GLY A 29 -23.69 10.66 11.19
C GLY A 29 -23.07 10.00 9.95
N GLU A 30 -21.85 10.39 9.57
CA GLU A 30 -21.05 9.84 8.46
C GLU A 30 -20.52 8.43 8.77
N TYR A 31 -20.37 7.58 7.77
CA TYR A 31 -19.72 6.26 7.93
C TYR A 31 -18.20 6.38 7.80
N ILE A 32 -17.49 5.86 8.80
CA ILE A 32 -16.03 5.79 8.88
C ILE A 32 -15.61 4.36 8.51
N PHE A 33 -14.90 4.24 7.40
CA PHE A 33 -14.32 2.98 6.94
C PHE A 33 -12.87 2.87 7.42
N SER A 34 -12.64 1.96 8.37
CA SER A 34 -11.35 1.69 8.98
C SER A 34 -10.73 0.45 8.37
N HIS A 35 -9.56 0.62 7.74
CA HIS A 35 -8.77 -0.48 7.20
C HIS A 35 -7.34 -0.40 7.73
N ILE A 36 -6.74 -1.56 8.01
CA ILE A 36 -5.31 -1.65 8.34
C ILE A 36 -4.51 -1.23 7.10
N ARG A 37 -3.69 -0.19 7.25
CA ARG A 37 -2.77 0.30 6.21
C ARG A 37 -1.35 -0.15 6.53
N ARG A 38 -0.69 -0.77 5.54
CA ARG A 38 0.71 -1.19 5.65
C ARG A 38 1.60 -0.18 4.94
N TRP A 39 2.77 0.07 5.51
CA TRP A 39 3.71 1.09 5.07
C TRP A 39 5.13 0.54 5.09
N VAL A 40 5.97 0.98 4.15
CA VAL A 40 7.41 0.76 4.21
C VAL A 40 8.07 2.10 4.52
N VAL A 41 8.88 2.14 5.58
CA VAL A 41 9.62 3.34 5.99
C VAL A 41 10.74 3.57 4.98
N VAL A 42 10.80 4.78 4.39
CA VAL A 42 11.90 5.19 3.51
C VAL A 42 12.89 6.11 4.24
N ARG A 43 12.43 6.88 5.23
CA ARG A 43 13.28 7.80 5.99
C ARG A 43 12.69 8.10 7.37
N GLN A 44 13.46 7.90 8.42
CA GLN A 44 13.07 8.30 9.77
C GLN A 44 13.39 9.78 10.02
N ARG A 45 12.52 10.46 10.78
CA ARG A 45 12.67 11.84 11.26
C ARG A 45 12.41 11.91 12.76
N LYS A 46 12.60 13.08 13.35
CA LYS A 46 12.24 13.34 14.74
C LYS A 46 10.71 13.51 14.82
N GLY A 47 10.03 12.57 15.46
CA GLY A 47 8.57 12.59 15.68
C GLY A 47 7.72 11.95 14.59
N TYR A 48 8.26 11.72 13.39
CA TYR A 48 7.55 11.08 12.28
C TYR A 48 8.50 10.29 11.38
N SER A 49 7.95 9.51 10.46
CA SER A 49 8.67 8.80 9.40
C SER A 49 8.05 9.08 8.04
N MET A 50 8.87 9.19 7.01
CA MET A 50 8.42 9.18 5.62
C MET A 50 8.28 7.73 5.17
N CYS A 51 7.12 7.42 4.58
CA CYS A 51 6.75 6.06 4.22
C CYS A 51 6.08 5.99 2.85
N VAL A 52 6.18 4.84 2.20
CA VAL A 52 5.42 4.48 0.99
C VAL A 52 4.39 3.39 1.30
N PRO A 53 3.16 3.43 0.76
CA PRO A 53 2.12 2.47 1.11
C PRO A 53 2.30 1.13 0.41
N ILE A 54 1.86 0.07 1.09
CA ILE A 54 1.56 -1.23 0.49
C ILE A 54 0.04 -1.35 0.35
N ASN A 55 -0.42 -1.59 -0.88
CA ASN A 55 -1.83 -1.75 -1.20
C ASN A 55 -2.08 -3.04 -1.97
N SER A 56 -3.14 -3.78 -1.61
CA SER A 56 -3.67 -4.91 -2.41
C SER A 56 -4.84 -4.50 -3.30
N TYR A 57 -5.35 -3.28 -3.13
CA TYR A 57 -6.47 -2.72 -3.89
C TYR A 57 -7.67 -3.69 -3.97
N ARG A 58 -8.17 -4.14 -2.81
CA ARG A 58 -9.26 -5.13 -2.72
C ARG A 58 -8.95 -6.43 -3.46
N GLN A 59 -7.70 -6.91 -3.36
CA GLN A 59 -7.22 -8.11 -4.04
C GLN A 59 -7.20 -7.99 -5.58
N GLN A 60 -7.08 -6.77 -6.10
CA GLN A 60 -7.03 -6.53 -7.55
C GLN A 60 -5.66 -6.02 -8.03
N GLY A 61 -4.73 -5.70 -7.12
CA GLY A 61 -3.49 -5.03 -7.55
C GLY A 61 -3.81 -3.74 -8.31
N VAL A 62 -3.01 -3.37 -9.32
CA VAL A 62 -3.27 -2.13 -10.08
C VAL A 62 -4.21 -2.32 -11.28
N SER A 63 -4.70 -3.55 -11.55
CA SER A 63 -5.48 -3.84 -12.77
C SER A 63 -6.85 -3.13 -12.80
N GLY A 64 -7.51 -2.99 -11.65
CA GLY A 64 -8.83 -2.35 -11.54
C GLY A 64 -8.80 -0.81 -11.49
N ARG A 65 -7.65 -0.17 -11.67
CA ARG A 65 -7.46 1.27 -11.42
C ARG A 65 -7.27 2.05 -12.72
N ARG A 66 -7.94 3.20 -12.84
CA ARG A 66 -7.66 4.23 -13.87
C ARG A 66 -6.42 5.06 -13.50
N VAL A 67 -5.29 4.42 -13.21
CA VAL A 67 -4.03 5.10 -12.81
C VAL A 67 -3.14 5.48 -13.99
N GLY A 68 -3.51 5.07 -15.21
CA GLY A 68 -2.67 5.23 -16.39
C GLY A 68 -1.38 4.40 -16.31
N ASN A 69 -0.63 4.35 -17.41
CA ASN A 69 0.63 3.58 -17.44
C ASN A 69 1.65 4.14 -16.44
N ASP A 70 1.84 5.45 -16.40
CA ASP A 70 2.80 6.10 -15.50
C ASP A 70 2.49 5.84 -14.03
N GLY A 71 1.22 5.96 -13.63
CA GLY A 71 0.79 5.66 -12.27
C GLY A 71 0.97 4.18 -11.92
N ALA A 72 0.73 3.27 -12.86
CA ALA A 72 1.00 1.86 -12.65
C ALA A 72 2.51 1.57 -12.52
N GLN A 73 3.36 2.26 -13.30
CA GLN A 73 4.82 2.11 -13.24
C GLN A 73 5.46 2.72 -11.97
N ALA A 74 4.73 3.56 -11.22
CA ALA A 74 5.13 3.98 -9.89
C ALA A 74 5.02 2.86 -8.83
N HIS A 75 4.55 1.67 -9.21
CA HIS A 75 4.40 0.52 -8.33
C HIS A 75 5.47 -0.56 -8.57
N ALA A 76 5.71 -1.36 -7.53
CA ALA A 76 6.37 -2.65 -7.65
C ALA A 76 5.58 -3.73 -6.90
N ILE A 77 5.74 -4.98 -7.34
CA ILE A 77 5.26 -6.15 -6.60
C ILE A 77 5.99 -6.22 -5.26
N VAL A 78 5.28 -6.47 -4.16
CA VAL A 78 5.89 -6.77 -2.87
C VAL A 78 5.42 -8.13 -2.38
N TYR A 79 6.35 -8.92 -1.86
CA TYR A 79 6.08 -10.32 -1.53
C TYR A 79 6.88 -10.79 -0.33
N SER A 80 6.41 -11.88 0.29
CA SER A 80 7.12 -12.51 1.41
C SER A 80 8.43 -13.12 0.93
N SER A 81 9.52 -12.84 1.63
CA SER A 81 10.83 -13.39 1.29
C SER A 81 10.92 -14.91 1.42
N ARG A 82 9.95 -15.51 2.12
CA ARG A 82 9.76 -16.96 2.31
C ARG A 82 9.25 -17.66 1.05
N TRP A 83 8.69 -16.92 0.09
CA TRP A 83 8.27 -17.50 -1.18
C TRP A 83 9.50 -17.74 -2.05
N LYS A 84 9.52 -18.90 -2.72
CA LYS A 84 10.60 -19.28 -3.64
C LYS A 84 10.77 -18.24 -4.75
N ASP A 85 9.65 -17.81 -5.33
CA ASP A 85 9.59 -16.88 -6.45
C ASP A 85 8.57 -15.76 -6.16
N PRO A 86 8.79 -14.54 -6.69
CA PRO A 86 7.79 -13.47 -6.60
C PRO A 86 6.53 -13.84 -7.39
N PRO A 87 5.34 -13.35 -6.98
CA PRO A 87 4.12 -13.56 -7.75
C PRO A 87 4.23 -12.83 -9.10
N ALA A 88 3.59 -13.38 -10.12
CA ALA A 88 3.47 -12.71 -11.40
C ALA A 88 2.55 -11.46 -11.30
N ALA A 89 2.67 -10.57 -12.27
CA ALA A 89 1.68 -9.52 -12.49
C ALA A 89 0.31 -10.16 -12.78
N LEU A 90 -0.77 -9.59 -12.24
CA LEU A 90 -2.12 -10.07 -12.45
C LEU A 90 -2.59 -9.75 -13.88
N PRO A 91 -3.60 -10.48 -14.41
CA PRO A 91 -4.27 -10.07 -15.63
C PRO A 91 -4.73 -8.60 -15.57
N GLY A 92 -4.34 -7.81 -16.58
CA GLY A 92 -4.63 -6.38 -16.66
C GLY A 92 -3.62 -5.46 -15.94
N GLU A 93 -2.67 -5.99 -15.18
CA GLU A 93 -1.52 -5.20 -14.73
C GLU A 93 -0.50 -5.07 -15.87
N PRO A 94 0.24 -3.94 -15.95
CA PRO A 94 1.31 -3.84 -16.94
C PRO A 94 2.48 -4.73 -16.56
N ARG A 95 3.40 -4.92 -17.51
CA ARG A 95 4.75 -5.36 -17.17
C ARG A 95 5.42 -4.24 -16.36
N PHE A 96 5.60 -4.46 -15.06
CA PHE A 96 6.28 -3.51 -14.18
C PHE A 96 7.75 -3.36 -14.59
N LYS A 97 8.22 -2.11 -14.67
CA LYS A 97 9.63 -1.76 -14.88
C LYS A 97 10.46 -2.04 -13.62
N LYS A 98 9.86 -1.85 -12.44
CA LYS A 98 10.49 -2.09 -11.14
C LYS A 98 10.47 -3.58 -10.80
N LYS A 99 11.60 -4.11 -10.36
CA LYS A 99 11.70 -5.50 -9.87
C LYS A 99 10.87 -5.69 -8.60
N PRO A 100 10.35 -6.91 -8.33
CA PRO A 100 9.67 -7.24 -7.09
C PRO A 100 10.55 -7.00 -5.85
N ILE A 101 9.95 -6.50 -4.78
CA ILE A 101 10.60 -6.25 -3.49
C ILE A 101 10.22 -7.36 -2.51
N ALA A 102 11.22 -8.12 -2.05
CA ALA A 102 11.05 -9.12 -1.01
C ALA A 102 11.04 -8.47 0.38
N VAL A 103 10.20 -9.00 1.28
CA VAL A 103 10.07 -8.55 2.66
C VAL A 103 10.20 -9.73 3.61
N ASP A 104 11.12 -9.62 4.56
CA ASP A 104 11.26 -10.53 5.70
C ASP A 104 10.16 -10.23 6.70
N LEU A 105 9.03 -10.93 6.57
CA LEU A 105 7.86 -10.77 7.43
C LEU A 105 8.10 -11.38 8.81
N MET A 106 7.61 -10.72 9.84
CA MET A 106 7.56 -11.27 11.20
C MET A 106 6.54 -12.42 11.30
N ASN A 107 6.61 -13.18 12.39
CA ASN A 107 5.66 -14.26 12.65
C ASN A 107 4.22 -13.72 12.68
N ASN A 108 3.29 -14.46 12.10
CA ASN A 108 1.86 -14.11 11.97
C ASN A 108 1.53 -12.96 11.01
N GLN A 109 2.49 -12.47 10.22
CA GLN A 109 2.25 -11.45 9.20
C GLN A 109 2.27 -12.07 7.80
N GLU A 110 1.35 -11.62 6.97
CA GLU A 110 1.21 -12.10 5.59
C GLU A 110 1.01 -10.93 4.61
N LEU A 111 1.43 -11.17 3.37
CA LEU A 111 1.16 -10.32 2.22
C LEU A 111 0.41 -11.13 1.17
N SER A 112 -0.67 -10.56 0.65
CA SER A 112 -1.36 -11.14 -0.50
C SER A 112 -0.48 -11.05 -1.75
N ASN A 113 -0.63 -11.99 -2.68
CA ASN A 113 0.00 -11.96 -4.01
C ASN A 113 -0.35 -10.70 -4.84
N THR A 114 -1.42 -10.00 -4.47
CA THR A 114 -1.88 -8.75 -5.09
C THR A 114 -1.26 -7.49 -4.47
N SER A 115 -0.42 -7.64 -3.44
CA SER A 115 0.20 -6.52 -2.73
C SER A 115 1.21 -5.79 -3.62
N ARG A 116 1.10 -4.46 -3.68
CA ARG A 116 1.99 -3.57 -4.44
C ARG A 116 2.50 -2.46 -3.52
N ILE A 117 3.80 -2.17 -3.56
CA ILE A 117 4.35 -0.93 -3.00
C ILE A 117 4.08 0.18 -4.01
N HIS A 118 3.60 1.34 -3.55
CA HIS A 118 3.43 2.53 -4.38
C HIS A 118 4.50 3.58 -4.04
N PHE A 119 5.54 3.68 -4.87
CA PHE A 119 6.66 4.58 -4.61
C PHE A 119 6.32 6.05 -4.89
N GLY A 120 5.45 6.34 -5.87
CA GLY A 120 5.00 7.71 -6.18
C GLY A 120 4.05 8.36 -5.16
N LYS A 121 3.85 7.77 -3.98
CA LYS A 121 3.02 8.36 -2.91
C LYS A 121 3.76 8.25 -1.58
N ILE A 122 4.47 9.31 -1.22
CA ILE A 122 5.16 9.40 0.07
C ILE A 122 4.23 10.07 1.09
N HIS A 123 4.14 9.46 2.27
CA HIS A 123 3.34 9.94 3.38
C HIS A 123 4.23 10.18 4.60
N SER A 124 3.96 11.25 5.36
CA SER A 124 4.46 11.43 6.72
C SER A 124 3.56 10.68 7.70
N ILE A 125 4.16 9.78 8.47
CA ILE A 125 3.49 8.98 9.49
C ILE A 125 4.05 9.36 10.85
N GLU A 126 3.24 9.98 11.69
CA GLU A 126 3.60 10.39 13.06
C GLU A 126 3.92 9.18 13.95
N HIS A 127 4.85 9.32 14.88
CA HIS A 127 5.24 8.25 15.81
C HIS A 127 4.24 8.06 16.96
N ASN A 128 3.30 8.99 17.15
CA ASN A 128 2.28 8.93 18.20
C ASN A 128 1.03 8.12 17.81
N ILE A 129 0.96 7.58 16.59
CA ILE A 129 -0.14 6.70 16.18
C ILE A 129 0.18 5.26 16.54
N LYS A 130 -0.86 4.47 16.83
CA LYS A 130 -0.70 3.03 17.08
C LYS A 130 -0.30 2.33 15.78
N VAL A 131 0.85 1.67 15.80
CA VAL A 131 1.39 0.87 14.70
C VAL A 131 1.79 -0.51 15.17
N MET A 132 1.91 -1.44 14.22
CA MET A 132 2.42 -2.78 14.43
C MET A 132 3.59 -3.01 13.47
N ASN A 133 4.67 -3.59 13.96
CA ASN A 133 5.78 -3.98 13.09
C ASN A 133 5.38 -5.20 12.25
N ILE A 134 5.57 -5.12 10.93
CA ILE A 134 5.22 -6.18 9.99
C ILE A 134 6.44 -6.99 9.52
N GLY A 135 7.64 -6.42 9.63
CA GLY A 135 8.87 -6.99 9.05
C GLY A 135 9.79 -5.94 8.43
N TYR A 136 10.75 -6.41 7.65
CA TYR A 136 11.81 -5.60 7.04
C TYR A 136 11.93 -5.87 5.54
N VAL A 137 12.30 -4.87 4.75
CA VAL A 137 12.69 -5.12 3.35
C VAL A 137 13.90 -6.05 3.36
N ALA A 138 13.80 -7.16 2.63
CA ALA A 138 14.86 -8.16 2.62
C ALA A 138 16.13 -7.58 2.00
N GLN A 139 17.29 -8.00 2.51
CA GLN A 139 18.59 -7.45 2.11
C GLN A 139 18.80 -7.47 0.58
N ARG A 140 18.37 -8.55 -0.08
CA ARG A 140 18.45 -8.71 -1.55
C ARG A 140 17.66 -7.68 -2.36
N SER A 141 16.65 -7.06 -1.75
CA SER A 141 15.78 -6.06 -2.38
C SER A 141 16.03 -4.64 -1.88
N MET A 142 16.92 -4.45 -0.90
CA MET A 142 17.15 -3.14 -0.28
C MET A 142 17.71 -2.11 -1.27
N ALA A 143 18.65 -2.52 -2.13
CA ALA A 143 19.23 -1.64 -3.14
C ALA A 143 18.17 -1.15 -4.14
N ASP A 144 17.39 -2.08 -4.71
CA ASP A 144 16.27 -1.78 -5.61
C ASP A 144 15.23 -0.88 -4.92
N PHE A 145 14.84 -1.21 -3.68
CA PHE A 145 13.90 -0.40 -2.90
C PHE A 145 14.38 1.04 -2.72
N GLN A 146 15.65 1.22 -2.37
CA GLN A 146 16.26 2.54 -2.20
C GLN A 146 16.29 3.34 -3.51
N THR A 147 16.62 2.69 -4.61
CA THR A 147 16.60 3.30 -5.94
C THR A 147 15.19 3.76 -6.29
N TYR A 148 14.19 2.90 -6.16
CA TYR A 148 12.83 3.19 -6.60
C TYR A 148 12.17 4.35 -5.85
N TRP A 149 12.33 4.45 -4.52
CA TRP A 149 11.73 5.57 -3.81
C TRP A 149 12.45 6.89 -4.09
N LYS A 150 13.78 6.88 -4.32
CA LYS A 150 14.54 8.08 -4.66
C LYS A 150 14.17 8.60 -6.04
N GLU A 151 14.05 7.71 -7.03
CA GLU A 151 13.64 8.06 -8.39
C GLU A 151 12.25 8.67 -8.42
N GLU A 152 11.27 8.06 -7.74
CA GLU A 152 9.91 8.62 -7.69
C GLU A 152 9.81 9.88 -6.83
N PHE A 153 10.71 10.09 -5.86
CA PHE A 153 10.77 11.33 -5.09
C PHE A 153 11.39 12.50 -5.87
N ALA A 154 12.29 12.20 -6.81
CA ALA A 154 12.97 13.21 -7.62
C ALA A 154 12.19 13.63 -8.88
N ARG A 155 11.09 12.93 -9.19
CA ARG A 155 10.22 13.18 -10.33
C ARG A 155 9.17 14.23 -10.02
#